data_AF-A0A6M0SQA0-F1
#
_entry.id   AF-A0A6M0SQA0-F1
#
_cell.length_a   1.000
_cell.length_b   1.000
_cell.length_c   1.000
_cell.angle_alpha   90.00
_cell.angle_beta   90.00
_cell.angle_gamma   90.00
#
_symmetry.space_group_name_H-M   'P 1'
#
loop_
_entity.id
_entity.type
_entity.pdbx_description
1 polymer ?
#
loop_
_entity_poly.entity_id
_entity_poly.type
_entity_poly.pdbx_seq_one_letter_code
_entity_poly.pdbx_strand_id
1 'polypeptide(L)'
;MGIRLVRTSIEPIIKFYDGISLAEYRKLNERWSEILLNVQKEIWKYINDDNLCFKDELGLFPNRNKLSGNYYIDSVSYVKHVGPVGFKIIISARLTEKLGNSEADYLGLEVTLFVKSEKDDFEVWGIDSSCI
;
A
#
# COMPACT_ATOMS: atom_id res chain seq x y z
N MET A 1 -15.00 -8.85 2.47
CA MET A 1 -15.10 -7.71 3.42
C MET A 1 -14.75 -6.42 2.68
N GLY A 2 -15.38 -5.27 2.99
CA GLY A 2 -15.01 -3.99 2.40
C GLY A 2 -13.80 -3.39 3.11
N ILE A 3 -12.93 -2.68 2.38
CA ILE A 3 -11.82 -1.92 2.97
C ILE A 3 -12.06 -0.42 2.82
N ARG A 4 -11.60 0.35 3.80
CA ARG A 4 -11.74 1.79 3.86
C ARG A 4 -10.41 2.45 4.17
N LEU A 5 -9.98 3.35 3.28
CA LEU A 5 -8.89 4.26 3.58
C LEU A 5 -9.36 5.27 4.63
N VAL A 6 -8.69 5.31 5.77
CA VAL A 6 -8.92 6.28 6.85
C VAL A 6 -7.79 7.29 6.89
N ARG A 7 -8.13 8.55 7.21
CA ARG A 7 -7.12 9.56 7.51
C ARG A 7 -6.71 9.41 8.97
N THR A 8 -5.42 9.30 9.21
CA THR A 8 -4.84 9.41 10.54
C THR A 8 -4.46 10.86 10.81
N SER A 9 -4.13 11.18 12.06
CA SER A 9 -3.56 12.48 12.43
C SER A 9 -2.10 12.67 11.97
N ILE A 10 -1.53 11.65 11.33
CA ILE A 10 -0.14 11.61 10.87
C ILE A 10 -0.18 11.58 9.34
N GLU A 11 0.39 12.60 8.71
CA GLU A 11 0.53 12.62 7.25
C GLU A 11 1.51 11.54 6.79
N PRO A 12 1.27 10.90 5.63
CA PRO A 12 2.18 9.88 5.11
C PRO A 12 3.60 10.43 4.91
N ILE A 13 4.60 9.65 5.29
CA ILE A 13 6.00 10.02 5.09
C ILE A 13 6.36 9.87 3.61
N ILE A 14 6.76 10.96 2.95
CA ILE A 14 7.20 10.93 1.55
C ILE A 14 8.72 10.83 1.48
N LYS A 15 9.23 9.84 0.74
CA LYS A 15 10.66 9.57 0.56
C LYS A 15 11.05 9.59 -0.92
N PHE A 16 12.24 10.09 -1.23
CA PHE A 16 12.78 10.19 -2.58
C PHE A 16 14.11 9.45 -2.66
N TYR A 17 14.25 8.59 -3.67
CA TYR A 17 15.46 7.80 -3.90
C TYR A 17 15.91 7.90 -5.36
N ASP A 18 17.19 7.60 -5.58
CA ASP A 18 17.82 7.41 -6.89
C ASP A 18 17.63 8.57 -7.88
N GLY A 19 17.53 9.81 -7.37
CA GLY A 19 17.61 11.02 -8.18
C GLY A 19 16.33 11.38 -8.94
N ILE A 20 15.15 10.96 -8.46
CA ILE A 20 13.88 11.51 -8.95
C ILE A 20 13.85 13.03 -8.75
N SER A 21 13.52 13.77 -9.81
CA SER A 21 13.41 15.22 -9.76
C SER A 21 12.05 15.66 -9.20
N LEU A 22 12.01 16.90 -8.69
CA LEU A 22 10.77 17.50 -8.20
C LEU A 22 9.68 17.58 -9.29
N ALA A 23 10.07 17.79 -10.55
CA ALA A 23 9.15 17.87 -11.67
C ALA A 23 8.54 16.50 -12.01
N GLU A 24 9.34 15.44 -12.01
CA GLU A 24 8.86 14.06 -12.21
C GLU A 24 7.90 13.67 -11.07
N TYR A 25 8.30 13.90 -9.82
CA TYR A 25 7.44 13.65 -8.66
C TYR A 25 6.09 14.38 -8.77
N ARG A 26 6.08 15.66 -9.12
CA ARG A 26 4.83 16.43 -9.22
C ARG A 26 3.86 15.82 -10.22
N LYS A 27 4.34 15.40 -11.39
CA LYS A 27 3.50 14.75 -12.41
C LYS A 27 2.95 13.40 -11.93
N LEU A 28 3.77 12.60 -11.24
CA LEU A 28 3.29 11.36 -10.64
C LEU A 28 2.23 11.63 -9.56
N ASN A 29 2.44 12.66 -8.75
CA ASN A 29 1.54 13.04 -7.67
C ASN A 29 0.22 13.66 -8.16
N GLU A 30 0.18 14.24 -9.37
CA GLU A 30 -1.09 14.64 -10.02
C GLU A 30 -2.03 13.44 -10.25
N ARG A 31 -1.46 12.23 -10.35
CA ARG A 31 -2.19 10.96 -10.52
C ARG A 31 -2.39 10.20 -9.21
N TRP A 32 -2.28 10.88 -8.07
CA TRP A 32 -2.39 10.25 -6.74
C TRP A 32 -3.67 9.44 -6.54
N SER A 33 -4.82 9.90 -7.05
CA SER A 33 -6.08 9.16 -6.98
C SER A 33 -6.02 7.81 -7.72
N GLU A 34 -5.28 7.74 -8.82
CA GLU A 34 -5.07 6.51 -9.59
C GLU A 34 -4.13 5.55 -8.85
N ILE A 35 -3.06 6.07 -8.27
CA ILE A 35 -2.14 5.31 -7.39
C ILE A 35 -2.93 4.69 -6.24
N LEU A 36 -3.72 5.49 -5.52
CA LEU A 36 -4.54 5.02 -4.41
C LEU A 36 -5.55 3.95 -4.84
N LEU A 37 -6.17 4.10 -6.02
CA LEU A 37 -7.11 3.11 -6.54
C LEU A 37 -6.42 1.78 -6.83
N ASN A 38 -5.21 1.80 -7.41
CA ASN A 38 -4.43 0.58 -7.64
C ASN A 38 -4.04 -0.08 -6.31
N VAL A 39 -3.50 0.70 -5.36
CA VAL A 39 -3.15 0.20 -4.02
C VAL A 39 -4.37 -0.41 -3.32
N GLN A 40 -5.52 0.26 -3.34
CA GLN A 40 -6.74 -0.25 -2.72
C GLN A 40 -7.18 -1.58 -3.35
N LYS A 41 -7.11 -1.72 -4.68
CA LYS A 41 -7.44 -2.98 -5.36
C LYS A 41 -6.52 -4.12 -4.92
N GLU A 42 -5.22 -3.86 -4.81
CA GLU A 42 -4.25 -4.89 -4.42
C GLU A 42 -4.37 -5.28 -2.95
N ILE A 43 -4.56 -4.32 -2.04
CA ILE A 43 -4.87 -4.61 -0.64
C ILE A 43 -6.14 -5.45 -0.54
N TRP A 44 -7.19 -5.09 -1.28
CA TRP A 44 -8.45 -5.83 -1.26
C TRP A 44 -8.27 -7.27 -1.77
N LYS A 45 -7.51 -7.48 -2.85
CA LYS A 45 -7.19 -8.82 -3.36
C LYS A 45 -6.43 -9.63 -2.31
N TYR A 46 -5.35 -9.07 -1.74
CA TYR A 46 -4.51 -9.74 -0.75
C TYR A 46 -5.32 -10.24 0.45
N ILE A 47 -6.11 -9.36 1.06
CA ILE A 47 -6.83 -9.73 2.28
C ILE A 47 -7.97 -10.71 2.03
N ASN A 48 -8.47 -10.83 0.80
CA ASN A 48 -9.53 -11.78 0.44
C ASN A 48 -8.98 -13.06 -0.23
N ASP A 49 -7.66 -13.23 -0.30
CA ASP A 49 -7.03 -14.49 -0.69
C ASP A 49 -6.81 -15.36 0.56
N ASP A 50 -7.42 -16.55 0.60
CA ASP A 50 -7.32 -17.47 1.74
C ASP A 50 -5.90 -18.04 1.94
N ASN A 51 -5.05 -18.00 0.91
CA ASN A 51 -3.65 -18.46 0.99
C ASN A 51 -2.69 -17.39 1.54
N LEU A 52 -3.08 -16.11 1.46
CA LEU A 52 -2.27 -14.97 1.89
C LEU A 52 -2.78 -14.33 3.17
N CYS A 53 -4.09 -14.39 3.41
CA CYS A 53 -4.75 -13.89 4.59
C CYS A 53 -5.79 -14.89 5.09
N PHE A 54 -5.35 -15.74 6.00
CA PHE A 54 -6.03 -16.92 6.47
C PHE A 54 -7.38 -16.59 7.12
N LYS A 55 -8.37 -17.43 6.84
CA LYS A 55 -9.69 -17.36 7.43
C LYS A 55 -9.86 -18.52 8.41
N ASP A 56 -10.28 -18.23 9.64
CA ASP A 56 -10.62 -19.22 10.66
C ASP A 56 -9.46 -20.15 11.12
N GLU A 57 -8.21 -19.87 10.72
CA GLU A 57 -7.03 -20.61 11.19
C GLU A 57 -6.41 -19.97 12.44
N LEU A 58 -6.55 -20.67 13.58
CA LEU A 58 -5.98 -20.26 14.85
C LEU A 58 -4.45 -20.33 14.80
N GLY A 59 -3.80 -19.20 15.09
CA GLY A 59 -2.34 -19.12 15.20
C GLY A 59 -1.60 -18.76 13.91
N LEU A 60 -2.30 -18.63 12.77
CA LEU A 60 -1.69 -18.15 11.53
C LEU A 60 -1.84 -16.63 11.38
N PHE A 61 -0.79 -16.02 10.83
CA PHE A 61 -0.74 -14.60 10.50
C PHE A 61 -0.52 -14.42 8.99
N PRO A 62 -1.22 -13.47 8.34
CA PRO A 62 -2.29 -12.63 8.89
C PRO A 62 -3.65 -13.31 8.88
N ASN A 63 -4.39 -13.23 9.98
CA ASN A 63 -5.78 -13.69 10.07
C ASN A 63 -6.80 -12.59 9.67
N ARG A 64 -7.63 -12.87 8.67
CA ARG A 64 -8.64 -11.95 8.12
C ARG A 64 -9.68 -11.50 9.13
N ASN A 65 -10.09 -12.37 10.06
CA ASN A 65 -11.17 -12.08 11.02
C ASN A 65 -10.77 -11.03 12.06
N LYS A 66 -9.46 -10.77 12.22
CA LYS A 66 -8.96 -9.72 13.09
C LYS A 66 -9.05 -8.33 12.46
N LEU A 67 -9.06 -8.24 11.13
CA LEU A 67 -9.05 -6.97 10.41
C LEU A 67 -10.31 -6.15 10.75
N SER A 68 -10.12 -4.86 10.98
CA SER A 68 -11.21 -3.91 11.25
C SER A 68 -11.97 -3.52 9.97
N GLY A 69 -11.29 -3.60 8.83
CA GLY A 69 -11.71 -3.07 7.53
C GLY A 69 -11.13 -1.70 7.22
N ASN A 70 -10.39 -1.09 8.15
CA ASN A 70 -9.71 0.18 7.95
C ASN A 70 -8.24 -0.02 7.62
N TYR A 71 -7.70 0.89 6.82
CA TYR A 71 -6.27 1.00 6.59
C TYR A 71 -5.88 2.46 6.35
N TYR A 72 -4.61 2.79 6.56
CA TYR A 72 -4.05 4.09 6.20
C TYR A 72 -2.71 3.93 5.49
N ILE A 73 -2.29 4.97 4.78
CA ILE A 73 -0.97 5.01 4.14
C ILE A 73 0.03 5.56 5.15
N ASP A 74 1.05 4.77 5.47
CA ASP A 74 2.12 5.11 6.41
C ASP A 74 3.25 5.88 5.70
N SER A 75 3.68 5.36 4.55
CA SER A 75 4.74 6.00 3.77
C SER A 75 4.61 5.76 2.27
N VAL A 76 5.20 6.66 1.49
CA VAL A 76 5.28 6.60 0.03
C VAL A 76 6.71 6.89 -0.39
N SER A 77 7.31 5.98 -1.12
CA SER A 77 8.66 6.14 -1.65
C SER A 77 8.63 6.21 -3.16
N TYR A 78 9.25 7.25 -3.72
CA TYR A 78 9.44 7.41 -5.16
C TYR A 78 10.89 7.15 -5.52
N VAL A 79 11.11 6.26 -6.49
CA VAL A 79 12.43 5.83 -6.92
C VAL A 79 12.52 5.97 -8.44
N LYS A 80 13.53 6.66 -8.94
CA LYS A 80 13.84 6.62 -10.37
C LYS A 80 14.57 5.30 -10.66
N HIS A 81 13.95 4.45 -11.45
CA HIS A 81 14.43 3.09 -11.70
C HIS A 81 15.13 3.02 -13.06
N VAL A 82 16.29 2.36 -13.11
CA VAL A 82 17.14 2.32 -14.32
C VAL A 82 17.12 0.98 -15.06
N GLY A 83 16.39 -0.02 -14.57
CA GLY A 83 16.24 -1.32 -15.25
C GLY A 83 15.10 -2.19 -14.72
N PRO A 84 13.91 -2.21 -15.35
CA PRO A 84 13.49 -1.40 -16.50
C PRO A 84 13.48 0.11 -16.17
N VAL A 85 13.66 0.94 -17.19
CA VAL A 85 13.67 2.40 -17.07
C VAL A 85 12.26 2.89 -16.76
N GLY A 86 12.12 3.64 -15.67
CA GLY A 86 10.85 4.24 -15.27
C GLY A 86 10.90 4.74 -13.82
N PHE A 87 9.74 4.70 -13.17
CA PHE A 87 9.58 5.09 -11.78
C PHE A 87 8.97 3.94 -11.01
N LYS A 88 9.61 3.58 -9.90
CA LYS A 88 9.06 2.66 -8.92
C LYS A 88 8.47 3.47 -7.77
N ILE A 89 7.23 3.16 -7.42
CA ILE A 89 6.51 3.79 -6.31
C ILE A 89 6.19 2.69 -5.30
N ILE A 90 6.68 2.84 -4.08
CA ILE A 90 6.48 1.87 -3.00
C ILE A 90 5.54 2.53 -1.99
N ILE A 91 4.38 1.92 -1.76
CA ILE A 91 3.35 2.42 -0.86
C ILE A 91 3.23 1.47 0.32
N SER A 92 3.60 1.94 1.51
CA SER A 92 3.40 1.21 2.76
C SER A 92 2.04 1.58 3.34
N ALA A 93 1.19 0.58 3.53
CA ALA A 93 -0.13 0.69 4.14
C ALA A 93 -0.21 -0.14 5.42
N ARG A 94 -0.97 0.36 6.40
CA ARG A 94 -1.20 -0.31 7.67
C ARG A 94 -2.68 -0.61 7.83
N LEU A 95 -3.00 -1.88 7.99
CA LEU A 95 -4.35 -2.36 8.27
C LEU A 95 -4.49 -2.54 9.77
N THR A 96 -5.63 -2.15 10.30
CA THR A 96 -5.89 -2.20 11.74
C THR A 96 -6.71 -3.42 12.12
N GLU A 97 -6.56 -3.87 13.37
CA GLU A 97 -7.47 -4.80 14.03
C GLU A 97 -8.39 -4.09 15.03
N LYS A 98 -9.56 -4.68 15.31
CA LYS A 98 -10.46 -4.18 16.35
C LYS A 98 -10.08 -4.76 17.71
N LEU A 99 -9.71 -3.89 18.65
CA LEU A 99 -9.44 -4.21 20.04
C LEU A 99 -10.53 -3.56 20.92
N GLY A 100 -11.70 -4.20 20.98
CA GLY A 100 -12.84 -3.65 21.70
C GLY A 100 -13.32 -2.32 21.10
N ASN A 101 -13.10 -1.22 21.84
CA ASN A 101 -13.48 0.14 21.41
C ASN A 101 -12.35 0.92 20.71
N SER A 102 -11.16 0.32 20.55
CA SER A 102 -10.03 0.92 19.84
C SER A 102 -9.61 0.10 18.63
N GLU A 103 -8.80 0.72 17.78
CA GLU A 103 -8.10 0.04 16.69
C GLU A 103 -6.59 0.12 16.91
N ALA A 104 -5.87 -0.92 16.51
CA ALA A 104 -4.41 -0.96 16.55
C ALA A 104 -3.87 -1.48 15.21
N ASP A 105 -2.66 -1.07 14.84
CA ASP A 105 -1.96 -1.62 13.69
C ASP A 105 -1.81 -3.14 13.86
N TYR A 106 -2.03 -3.87 12.77
CA TYR A 106 -2.00 -5.34 12.80
C TYR A 106 -1.25 -5.94 11.61
N LEU A 107 -1.50 -5.44 10.40
CA LEU A 107 -0.89 -5.96 9.18
C LEU A 107 -0.30 -4.81 8.36
N GLY A 108 0.99 -4.89 8.09
CA GLY A 108 1.68 -4.03 7.14
C GLY A 108 1.64 -4.63 5.74
N LEU A 109 1.23 -3.84 4.75
CA LEU A 109 1.32 -4.20 3.34
C LEU A 109 2.14 -3.16 2.59
N GLU A 110 3.10 -3.62 1.80
CA GLU A 110 3.88 -2.80 0.89
C GLU A 110 3.47 -3.11 -0.55
N VAL A 111 2.84 -2.16 -1.23
CA VAL A 111 2.46 -2.30 -2.64
C VAL A 111 3.50 -1.58 -3.50
N THR A 112 4.10 -2.33 -4.42
CA THR A 112 5.05 -1.77 -5.39
C THR A 112 4.35 -1.56 -6.73
N LEU A 113 4.31 -0.31 -7.17
CA LEU A 113 3.89 0.10 -8.50
C LEU A 113 5.10 0.49 -9.35
N PHE A 114 4.96 0.32 -10.65
CA PHE A 114 5.92 0.79 -11.64
C PHE A 114 5.21 1.53 -12.76
N VAL A 115 5.89 2.52 -13.31
CA VAL A 115 5.42 3.23 -14.49
C VAL A 115 6.62 3.63 -15.35
N LYS A 116 6.54 3.37 -16.67
CA LYS A 116 7.67 3.60 -17.60
C LYS A 116 7.99 5.09 -17.78
N SER A 117 6.95 5.92 -17.80
CA SER A 117 7.04 7.38 -17.83
C SER A 117 5.89 7.99 -17.03
N GLU A 118 5.92 9.30 -16.75
CA GLU A 118 4.86 9.92 -15.93
C GLU A 118 3.45 9.87 -16.58
N LYS A 119 3.37 9.46 -17.86
CA LYS A 119 2.15 9.39 -18.66
C LYS A 119 1.62 7.98 -18.90
N ASP A 120 2.43 6.94 -18.64
CA ASP A 120 2.02 5.54 -18.90
C ASP A 120 1.14 5.01 -17.76
N ASP A 121 0.48 3.87 -17.97
CA ASP A 121 -0.32 3.22 -16.94
C ASP A 121 0.56 2.63 -15.83
N PHE A 122 0.06 2.65 -14.59
CA PHE A 122 0.74 1.99 -13.47
C PHE A 122 0.61 0.47 -13.58
N GLU A 123 1.74 -0.20 -13.56
CA GLU A 123 1.86 -1.65 -13.43
C GLU A 123 2.03 -2.01 -11.95
N VAL A 124 1.27 -2.98 -11.45
CA VAL A 124 1.50 -3.55 -10.12
C VAL A 124 2.62 -4.57 -10.24
N TRP A 125 3.73 -4.34 -9.56
CA TRP A 125 4.86 -5.26 -9.55
C TRP A 125 4.80 -6.28 -8.42
N GLY A 126 4.15 -5.94 -7.30
CA GLY A 126 3.99 -6.87 -6.20
C GLY A 126 3.35 -6.25 -4.98
N ILE A 127 3.03 -7.14 -4.04
CA ILE A 127 2.60 -6.79 -2.70
C ILE A 127 3.30 -7.71 -1.70
N ASP A 128 3.94 -7.11 -0.70
CA ASP A 128 4.63 -7.81 0.37
C ASP A 128 3.94 -7.53 1.70
N SER A 129 3.94 -8.50 2.61
CA SER A 129 3.32 -8.37 3.92
C SER A 129 4.33 -8.44 5.06
N SER A 130 4.01 -7.76 6.15
CA SER A 130 4.82 -7.75 7.37
C SER A 130 3.92 -7.72 8.61
N CYS A 131 4.41 -8.33 9.69
CA CYS A 131 3.89 -8.07 11.03
C CYS A 131 4.43 -6.73 11.53
N ILE A 132 3.61 -6.04 12.34
CA ILE A 132 3.91 -4.72 12.92
C ILE A 132 3.79 -4.81 14.44
#